data_AF-A0A2N5Z7A9-F1
#
_entry.id   AF-A0A2N5Z7A9-F1
#
_cell.length_a   1.000
_cell.length_b   1.000
_cell.length_c   1.000
_cell.angle_alpha   90.00
_cell.angle_beta   90.00
_cell.angle_gamma   90.00
#
_symmetry.space_group_name_H-M   'P 1'
#
loop_
_entity.id
_entity.type
_entity.pdbx_description
1 polymer ?
#
loop_
_entity_poly.entity_id
_entity_poly.type
_entity_poly.pdbx_seq_one_letter_code
_entity_poly.pdbx_strand_id
1 'polypeptide(L)'
;MTRKTPIDACVVQKKLQESGLEKVGLASIREIVRLVNEIEKETGEKYIRMEMGVPGLPPAQVGIEGEIEALKSGVASKYPMIEGVDILKKEISRFVKNFMNIDIDEKNCIPTVGSMQGAFASFLVSCRRDVKKDTTLFIDPGFPVQKMQHKVLGLNYETFDVYNYRGDKLKAKLEEYLAKGNISTILYSNPNNPSWICFTDKELQIIGELATKYDVIIMEDLAYFAMDFRKDLSKPGVAPFQSSVAN
;
A
#
# COMPACT_ATOMS: atom_id res chain seq x y z
N MET A 1 15.88 -42.13 3.54
CA MET A 1 15.12 -41.90 4.79
C MET A 1 14.25 -40.68 4.58
N THR A 2 12.93 -40.82 4.66
CA THR A 2 12.00 -39.69 4.62
C THR A 2 12.30 -38.76 5.79
N ARG A 3 12.54 -37.48 5.51
CA ARG A 3 12.82 -36.47 6.53
C ARG A 3 11.61 -36.42 7.47
N LYS A 4 11.81 -36.65 8.76
CA LYS A 4 10.73 -36.53 9.75
C LYS A 4 10.40 -35.05 9.92
N THR A 5 9.30 -34.61 9.34
CA THR A 5 8.75 -33.25 9.45
C THR A 5 7.43 -33.28 10.20
N PRO A 6 6.98 -32.14 10.77
CA PRO A 6 5.67 -32.06 11.43
C PRO A 6 4.50 -32.43 10.52
N ILE A 7 4.63 -32.21 9.21
CA ILE A 7 3.66 -32.58 8.18
C ILE A 7 4.30 -33.64 7.29
N ASP A 8 3.54 -34.64 6.85
CA ASP A 8 4.05 -35.76 6.05
C ASP A 8 4.84 -35.27 4.82
N ALA A 9 6.14 -35.56 4.80
CA ALA A 9 7.05 -35.12 3.75
C ALA A 9 6.71 -35.71 2.37
N CYS A 10 6.14 -36.91 2.31
CA CYS A 10 5.70 -37.53 1.07
C CYS A 10 4.50 -36.79 0.49
N VAL A 11 3.53 -36.40 1.34
CA VAL A 11 2.37 -35.61 0.92
C VAL A 11 2.80 -34.23 0.42
N VAL A 12 3.68 -33.54 1.16
CA VAL A 12 4.22 -32.23 0.73
C VAL A 12 4.92 -32.35 -0.61
N GLN A 13 5.81 -33.35 -0.79
CA GLN A 13 6.54 -33.54 -2.03
C GLN A 13 5.61 -33.86 -3.22
N LYS A 14 4.60 -34.69 -2.99
CA LYS A 14 3.56 -35.00 -3.97
C LYS A 14 2.80 -33.74 -4.38
N LYS A 15 2.34 -32.93 -3.42
CA LYS A 15 1.60 -31.69 -3.71
C LYS A 15 2.46 -30.63 -4.41
N LEU A 16 3.74 -30.54 -4.07
CA LEU A 16 4.67 -29.69 -4.81
C LEU A 16 4.77 -30.09 -6.27
N GLN A 17 4.89 -31.38 -6.57
CA GLN A 17 4.93 -31.88 -7.95
C GLN A 17 3.59 -31.64 -8.68
N GLU A 18 2.46 -31.91 -8.03
CA GLU A 18 1.11 -31.68 -8.58
C GLU A 18 0.84 -30.18 -8.85
N SER A 19 1.43 -29.28 -8.07
CA SER A 19 1.23 -27.83 -8.21
C SER A 19 1.86 -27.23 -9.48
N GLY A 20 2.84 -27.93 -10.09
CA GLY A 20 3.61 -27.42 -11.22
C GLY A 20 4.55 -26.25 -10.89
N LEU A 21 4.74 -25.93 -9.61
CA LEU A 21 5.66 -24.87 -9.18
C LEU A 21 7.12 -25.30 -9.36
N GLU A 22 7.86 -24.58 -10.20
CA GLU A 22 9.30 -24.82 -10.36
C GLU A 22 10.08 -24.56 -9.07
N LYS A 23 9.74 -23.46 -8.38
CA LYS A 23 10.34 -23.05 -7.10
C LYS A 23 9.30 -22.37 -6.22
N VAL A 24 9.12 -22.89 -5.01
CA VAL A 24 8.19 -22.32 -4.01
C VAL A 24 8.53 -20.86 -3.69
N GLY A 25 9.81 -20.50 -3.62
CA GLY A 25 10.24 -19.13 -3.32
C GLY A 25 9.93 -18.10 -4.42
N LEU A 26 9.49 -18.53 -5.61
CA LEU A 26 9.05 -17.67 -6.69
C LEU A 26 7.53 -17.72 -6.92
N ALA A 27 6.83 -18.56 -6.16
CA ALA A 27 5.39 -18.69 -6.26
C ALA A 27 4.71 -17.40 -5.76
N SER A 28 3.63 -17.03 -6.45
CA SER A 28 2.75 -15.98 -5.96
C SER A 28 2.08 -16.40 -4.65
N ILE A 29 1.62 -15.42 -3.88
CA ILE A 29 0.87 -15.66 -2.65
C ILE A 29 -0.33 -16.60 -2.89
N ARG A 30 -1.03 -16.45 -4.02
CA ARG A 30 -2.19 -17.27 -4.37
C ARG A 30 -1.81 -18.73 -4.61
N GLU A 31 -0.67 -18.97 -5.25
CA GLU A 31 -0.16 -20.32 -5.49
C GLU A 31 0.29 -21.00 -4.18
N ILE A 32 0.97 -20.25 -3.30
CA ILE A 32 1.35 -20.75 -1.97
C ILE A 32 0.10 -21.10 -1.16
N VAL A 33 -0.90 -20.21 -1.10
CA VAL A 33 -2.17 -20.46 -0.40
C VAL A 33 -2.86 -21.72 -0.95
N ARG A 34 -2.91 -21.89 -2.27
CA ARG A 34 -3.50 -23.07 -2.90
C ARG A 34 -2.76 -24.34 -2.50
N LEU A 35 -1.43 -24.34 -2.62
CA LEU A 35 -0.58 -25.48 -2.26
C LEU A 35 -0.80 -25.89 -0.80
N VAL A 36 -0.77 -24.92 0.12
CA VAL A 36 -0.98 -25.17 1.55
C VAL A 36 -2.37 -25.74 1.81
N ASN A 37 -3.42 -25.16 1.22
CA ASN A 37 -4.79 -25.69 1.35
C ASN A 37 -4.90 -27.15 0.88
N GLU A 38 -4.24 -27.51 -0.24
CA GLU A 38 -4.26 -28.88 -0.77
C GLU A 38 -3.50 -29.87 0.14
N ILE A 39 -2.42 -29.43 0.79
CA ILE A 39 -1.69 -30.23 1.78
C ILE A 39 -2.54 -30.42 3.04
N GLU A 40 -3.05 -29.34 3.65
CA GLU A 40 -3.89 -29.41 4.86
C GLU A 40 -5.13 -30.29 4.65
N LYS A 41 -5.72 -30.25 3.46
CA LYS A 41 -6.87 -31.09 3.09
C LYS A 41 -6.51 -32.58 3.03
N GLU A 42 -5.32 -32.94 2.57
CA GLU A 42 -4.90 -34.34 2.43
C GLU A 42 -4.38 -34.93 3.75
N THR A 43 -3.69 -34.12 4.57
CA THR A 43 -3.10 -34.59 5.83
C THR A 43 -4.04 -34.46 7.03
N GLY A 44 -4.99 -33.52 6.99
CA GLY A 44 -5.75 -33.10 8.17
C GLY A 44 -4.97 -32.26 9.18
N GLU A 45 -3.68 -32.00 8.90
CA GLU A 45 -2.78 -31.21 9.74
C GLU A 45 -2.80 -29.74 9.31
N LYS A 46 -2.67 -28.81 10.27
CA LYS A 46 -2.72 -27.36 10.00
C LYS A 46 -1.34 -26.73 10.02
N TYR A 47 -1.11 -25.81 9.08
CA TYR A 47 0.03 -24.91 9.08
C TYR A 47 -0.19 -23.71 10.00
N ILE A 48 0.92 -23.15 10.50
CA ILE A 48 0.93 -21.77 11.00
C ILE A 48 1.08 -20.86 9.78
N ARG A 49 -0.02 -20.20 9.40
CA ARG A 49 -0.13 -19.41 8.19
C ARG A 49 0.17 -17.94 8.49
N MET A 50 1.25 -17.42 7.91
CA MET A 50 1.78 -16.07 8.13
C MET A 50 1.93 -15.28 6.82
N GLU A 51 1.43 -15.83 5.72
CA GLU A 51 1.60 -15.29 4.37
C GLU A 51 0.54 -14.23 4.01
N MET A 52 -0.63 -14.27 4.66
CA MET A 52 -1.76 -13.41 4.32
C MET A 52 -1.66 -12.06 5.06
N GLY A 53 -1.41 -10.99 4.32
CA GLY A 53 -1.45 -9.61 4.81
C GLY A 53 -2.87 -9.03 4.83
N VAL A 54 -3.80 -9.67 5.54
CA VAL A 54 -5.20 -9.21 5.69
C VAL A 54 -5.52 -8.90 7.15
N PRO A 55 -6.51 -8.02 7.46
CA PRO A 55 -6.90 -7.75 8.84
C PRO A 55 -7.36 -9.03 9.55
N GLY A 56 -6.78 -9.29 10.73
CA GLY A 56 -7.18 -10.39 11.61
C GLY A 56 -8.20 -9.99 12.69
N LEU A 57 -8.57 -8.72 12.73
CA LEU A 57 -9.53 -8.17 13.70
C LEU A 57 -10.91 -7.98 13.05
N PRO A 58 -12.01 -8.11 13.81
CA PRO A 58 -13.32 -7.75 13.31
C PRO A 58 -13.40 -6.26 12.98
N PRO A 59 -14.24 -5.85 12.02
CA PRO A 59 -14.46 -4.43 11.73
C PRO A 59 -15.04 -3.71 12.95
N ALA A 60 -14.74 -2.41 13.07
CA ALA A 60 -15.23 -1.59 14.17
C ALA A 60 -16.76 -1.46 14.10
N GLN A 61 -17.42 -1.63 15.26
CA GLN A 61 -18.88 -1.64 15.37
C GLN A 61 -19.54 -0.37 14.80
N VAL A 62 -18.92 0.80 14.99
CA VAL A 62 -19.39 2.08 14.45
C VAL A 62 -19.52 2.08 12.91
N GLY A 63 -18.64 1.37 12.20
CA GLY A 63 -18.71 1.24 10.74
C GLY A 63 -19.87 0.34 10.32
N ILE A 64 -20.03 -0.80 10.99
CA ILE A 64 -21.12 -1.75 10.75
C ILE A 64 -22.48 -1.08 10.97
N GLU A 65 -22.64 -0.36 12.09
CA GLU A 65 -23.88 0.34 12.41
C GLU A 65 -24.18 1.46 11.42
N GLY A 66 -23.16 2.24 11.01
CA GLY A 66 -23.30 3.27 9.99
C GLY A 66 -23.76 2.72 8.65
N GLU A 67 -23.21 1.58 8.20
CA GLU A 67 -23.66 0.91 6.98
C GLU A 67 -25.11 0.41 7.09
N ILE A 68 -25.48 -0.22 8.21
CA ILE A 68 -26.85 -0.69 8.45
C ILE A 68 -27.85 0.47 8.42
N GLU A 69 -27.51 1.59 9.06
CA GLU A 69 -28.35 2.80 9.06
C GLU A 69 -28.49 3.38 7.66
N ALA A 70 -27.40 3.49 6.91
CA ALA A 70 -27.41 3.99 5.54
C ALA A 70 -28.30 3.11 4.62
N LEU A 71 -28.21 1.78 4.76
CA LEU A 71 -29.08 0.84 4.05
C LEU A 71 -30.55 1.03 4.42
N LYS A 72 -30.87 1.15 5.70
CA LYS A 72 -32.24 1.43 6.18
C LYS A 72 -32.78 2.76 5.66
N SER A 73 -31.93 3.77 5.47
CA SER A 73 -32.30 5.06 4.87
C SER A 73 -32.47 5.03 3.34
N GLY A 74 -32.27 3.87 2.71
CA GLY A 74 -32.50 3.67 1.27
C GLY A 74 -31.35 4.13 0.37
N VAL A 75 -30.10 4.17 0.87
CA VAL A 75 -28.94 4.58 0.04
C VAL A 75 -28.72 3.63 -1.15
N ALA A 76 -29.09 2.35 -1.01
CA ALA A 76 -28.86 1.32 -2.01
C ALA A 76 -29.60 1.54 -3.34
N SER A 77 -30.67 2.35 -3.36
CA SER A 77 -31.42 2.67 -4.58
C SER A 77 -30.98 3.97 -5.26
N LYS A 78 -29.87 4.57 -4.81
CA LYS A 78 -29.39 5.88 -5.29
C LYS A 78 -27.92 5.78 -5.67
N TYR A 79 -27.55 6.42 -6.77
CA TYR A 79 -26.14 6.61 -7.08
C TYR A 79 -25.52 7.63 -6.10
N PRO A 80 -24.28 7.41 -5.65
CA PRO A 80 -23.53 8.45 -4.96
C PRO A 80 -23.28 9.64 -5.91
N MET A 81 -23.04 10.81 -5.35
CA MET A 81 -22.59 11.98 -6.12
C MET A 81 -21.27 11.67 -6.83
N ILE A 82 -21.08 12.24 -8.02
CA ILE A 82 -19.90 12.01 -8.87
C ILE A 82 -18.60 12.34 -8.11
N GLU A 83 -18.64 13.37 -7.27
CA GLU A 83 -17.48 13.85 -6.52
C GLU A 83 -17.25 13.11 -5.20
N GLY A 84 -18.10 12.14 -4.86
CA GLY A 84 -18.09 11.41 -3.58
C GLY A 84 -19.18 11.87 -2.61
N VAL A 85 -19.35 11.14 -1.51
CA VAL A 85 -20.34 11.45 -0.46
C VAL A 85 -19.83 12.62 0.39
N ASP A 86 -20.53 13.75 0.44
CA ASP A 86 -20.11 14.98 1.12
C ASP A 86 -19.66 14.78 2.57
N ILE A 87 -20.42 13.98 3.33
CA ILE A 87 -20.08 13.69 4.74
C ILE A 87 -18.73 12.97 4.80
N LEU A 88 -18.49 11.98 3.94
CA LEU A 88 -17.22 11.27 3.90
C LEU A 88 -16.06 12.20 3.53
N LYS A 89 -16.24 13.12 2.57
CA LYS A 89 -15.21 14.08 2.16
C LYS A 89 -14.81 15.00 3.32
N LYS A 90 -15.81 15.53 4.04
CA LYS A 90 -15.62 16.35 5.26
C LYS A 90 -14.86 15.58 6.34
N GLU A 91 -15.24 14.33 6.56
CA GLU A 91 -14.62 13.49 7.57
C GLU A 91 -13.18 13.08 7.19
N ILE A 92 -12.88 12.86 5.91
CA ILE A 92 -11.50 12.65 5.44
C ILE A 92 -10.66 13.89 5.69
N SER A 93 -11.13 15.09 5.31
CA SER A 93 -10.41 16.34 5.56
C SER A 93 -10.13 16.54 7.06
N ARG A 94 -11.15 16.32 7.90
CA ARG A 94 -11.02 16.40 9.36
C ARG A 94 -10.07 15.33 9.92
N PHE A 95 -10.08 14.11 9.37
CA PHE A 95 -9.19 13.03 9.76
C PHE A 95 -7.73 13.39 9.45
N VAL A 96 -7.45 13.90 8.24
CA VAL A 96 -6.11 14.36 7.86
C VAL A 96 -5.63 15.48 8.79
N LYS A 97 -6.49 16.46 9.11
CA LYS A 97 -6.14 17.50 10.07
C LYS A 97 -5.84 16.95 11.46
N ASN A 98 -6.69 16.07 11.98
CA ASN A 98 -6.56 15.55 13.34
C ASN A 98 -5.37 14.61 13.52
N PHE A 99 -5.03 13.80 12.52
CA PHE A 99 -4.02 12.76 12.69
C PHE A 99 -2.70 13.03 11.96
N MET A 100 -2.68 13.95 11.00
CA MET A 100 -1.48 14.37 10.27
C MET A 100 -1.14 15.86 10.49
N ASN A 101 -2.05 16.64 11.10
CA ASN A 101 -1.91 18.09 11.24
C ASN A 101 -1.78 18.86 9.92
N ILE A 102 -2.31 18.30 8.83
CA ILE A 102 -2.32 18.90 7.50
C ILE A 102 -3.73 19.43 7.19
N ASP A 103 -3.79 20.64 6.63
CA ASP A 103 -5.03 21.22 6.14
C ASP A 103 -5.25 20.83 4.67
N ILE A 104 -6.28 20.04 4.40
CA ILE A 104 -6.70 19.67 3.04
C ILE A 104 -8.16 20.05 2.83
N ASP A 105 -8.45 20.74 1.72
CA ASP A 105 -9.81 21.08 1.32
C ASP A 105 -10.62 19.81 1.02
N GLU A 106 -11.86 19.73 1.52
CA GLU A 106 -12.76 18.58 1.32
C GLU A 106 -12.96 18.24 -0.17
N LYS A 107 -12.84 19.23 -1.08
CA LYS A 107 -12.92 18.99 -2.52
C LYS A 107 -11.80 18.08 -3.05
N ASN A 108 -10.66 18.04 -2.35
CA ASN A 108 -9.51 17.20 -2.68
C ASN A 108 -9.59 15.81 -2.03
N CYS A 109 -10.59 15.53 -1.21
CA CYS A 109 -10.82 14.23 -0.60
C CYS A 109 -11.72 13.39 -1.51
N ILE A 110 -11.14 12.43 -2.24
CA ILE A 110 -11.86 11.64 -3.25
C ILE A 110 -12.04 10.19 -2.75
N PRO A 111 -13.27 9.75 -2.42
CA PRO A 111 -13.54 8.37 -2.08
C PRO A 111 -13.26 7.42 -3.25
N THR A 112 -12.61 6.29 -2.98
CA THR A 112 -12.35 5.25 -3.97
C THR A 112 -12.70 3.87 -3.41
N VAL A 113 -12.87 2.89 -4.29
CA VAL A 113 -13.05 1.46 -3.98
C VAL A 113 -11.71 0.90 -3.50
N GLY A 114 -11.39 1.22 -2.25
CA GLY A 114 -10.11 0.95 -1.62
C GLY A 114 -8.93 1.73 -2.23
N SER A 115 -7.78 1.66 -1.58
CA SER A 115 -6.55 2.32 -2.06
C SER A 115 -6.04 1.76 -3.38
N MET A 116 -6.46 0.55 -3.78
CA MET A 116 -6.10 -0.01 -5.08
C MET A 116 -6.72 0.76 -6.25
N GLN A 117 -7.99 1.15 -6.15
CA GLN A 117 -8.59 2.02 -7.16
C GLN A 117 -7.97 3.42 -7.09
N GLY A 118 -7.71 3.94 -5.88
CA GLY A 118 -7.02 5.22 -5.68
C GLY A 118 -5.66 5.28 -6.37
N ALA A 119 -4.81 4.28 -6.16
CA ALA A 119 -3.52 4.15 -6.83
C ALA A 119 -3.68 4.05 -8.35
N PHE A 120 -4.59 3.21 -8.84
CA PHE A 120 -4.84 3.05 -10.28
C PHE A 120 -5.24 4.37 -10.96
N ALA A 121 -6.19 5.10 -10.38
CA ALA A 121 -6.62 6.40 -10.88
C ALA A 121 -5.50 7.44 -10.79
N SER A 122 -4.72 7.44 -9.71
CA SER A 122 -3.60 8.34 -9.51
C SER A 122 -2.50 8.10 -10.56
N PHE A 123 -2.13 6.85 -10.85
CA PHE A 123 -1.18 6.53 -11.93
C PHE A 123 -1.71 6.99 -13.29
N LEU A 124 -2.98 6.72 -13.58
CA LEU A 124 -3.60 7.07 -14.85
C LEU A 124 -3.52 8.59 -15.13
N VAL A 125 -3.74 9.41 -14.10
CA VAL A 125 -3.77 10.87 -14.23
C VAL A 125 -2.35 11.46 -14.11
N SER A 126 -1.65 11.17 -13.03
CA SER A 126 -0.38 11.82 -12.71
C SER A 126 0.72 11.49 -13.73
N CYS A 127 0.83 10.23 -14.17
CA CYS A 127 1.85 9.81 -15.13
C CYS A 127 1.58 10.28 -16.57
N ARG A 128 0.49 11.02 -16.81
CA ARG A 128 0.11 11.58 -18.11
C ARG A 128 0.03 13.11 -18.14
N ARG A 129 0.44 13.75 -17.05
CA ARG A 129 0.42 15.21 -16.90
C ARG A 129 1.44 15.92 -17.79
N ASP A 130 2.60 15.28 -18.02
CA ASP A 130 3.69 15.82 -18.82
C ASP A 130 4.19 14.72 -19.78
N VAL A 131 4.20 15.01 -21.07
CA VAL A 131 4.62 14.09 -22.14
C VAL A 131 6.07 13.65 -22.02
N LYS A 132 6.91 14.39 -21.28
CA LYS A 132 8.31 14.03 -21.01
C LYS A 132 8.48 13.19 -19.74
N LYS A 133 7.46 13.13 -18.88
CA LYS A 133 7.50 12.45 -17.57
C LYS A 133 6.44 11.35 -17.51
N ASP A 134 6.80 10.16 -17.97
CA ASP A 134 5.92 9.00 -18.14
C ASP A 134 6.21 7.85 -17.16
N THR A 135 7.16 8.06 -16.22
CA THR A 135 7.73 7.00 -15.39
C THR A 135 7.43 7.23 -13.91
N THR A 136 6.95 6.21 -13.21
CA THR A 136 6.88 6.20 -11.74
C THR A 136 8.17 5.65 -11.13
N LEU A 137 8.73 6.33 -10.14
CA LEU A 137 9.83 5.81 -9.33
C LEU A 137 9.29 5.14 -8.07
N PHE A 138 9.47 3.83 -7.96
CA PHE A 138 9.15 3.08 -6.74
C PHE A 138 10.34 3.10 -5.78
N ILE A 139 10.11 3.50 -4.53
CA ILE A 139 11.06 3.27 -3.44
C ILE A 139 10.72 1.93 -2.81
N ASP A 140 11.43 0.88 -3.24
CA ASP A 140 11.21 -0.51 -2.83
C ASP A 140 11.92 -0.84 -1.50
N PRO A 141 11.56 -1.96 -0.84
CA PRO A 141 10.57 -2.94 -1.26
C PRO A 141 9.13 -2.42 -1.12
N GLY A 142 8.27 -2.71 -2.09
CA GLY A 142 6.90 -2.20 -2.16
C GLY A 142 5.85 -3.23 -2.57
N PHE A 143 4.60 -2.78 -2.68
CA PHE A 143 3.48 -3.67 -2.97
C PHE A 143 3.43 -4.06 -4.46
N PRO A 144 3.61 -5.35 -4.82
CA PRO A 144 3.83 -5.76 -6.20
C PRO A 144 2.65 -5.47 -7.14
N VAL A 145 1.42 -5.38 -6.61
CA VAL A 145 0.22 -5.11 -7.41
C VAL A 145 0.28 -3.72 -8.04
N GLN A 146 0.93 -2.73 -7.43
CA GLN A 146 1.06 -1.39 -8.02
C GLN A 146 1.89 -1.41 -9.31
N LYS A 147 2.92 -2.25 -9.40
CA LYS A 147 3.67 -2.48 -10.65
C LYS A 147 2.85 -3.25 -11.69
N MET A 148 1.98 -4.16 -11.25
CA MET A 148 1.02 -4.80 -12.16
C MET A 148 0.01 -3.78 -12.73
N GLN A 149 -0.43 -2.81 -11.94
CA GLN A 149 -1.29 -1.72 -12.42
C GLN A 149 -0.59 -0.88 -13.50
N HIS A 150 0.71 -0.59 -13.35
CA HIS A 150 1.51 0.06 -14.40
C HIS A 150 1.55 -0.75 -15.69
N LYS A 151 1.77 -2.07 -15.58
CA LYS A 151 1.75 -2.98 -16.73
C LYS A 151 0.39 -2.95 -17.46
N VAL A 152 -0.71 -2.94 -16.72
CA VAL A 152 -2.07 -2.84 -17.31
C VAL A 152 -2.29 -1.49 -17.99
N LEU A 153 -1.79 -0.41 -17.40
CA LEU A 153 -1.94 0.95 -17.91
C LEU A 153 -0.96 1.31 -19.04
N GLY A 154 0.02 0.45 -19.33
CA GLY A 154 1.10 0.73 -20.27
C GLY A 154 2.04 1.85 -19.79
N LEU A 155 2.23 1.97 -18.47
CA LEU A 155 3.08 2.99 -17.86
C LEU A 155 4.46 2.44 -17.53
N ASN A 156 5.48 3.27 -17.70
CA ASN A 156 6.85 2.96 -17.34
C ASN A 156 7.07 3.08 -15.83
N TYR A 157 7.99 2.29 -15.29
CA TYR A 157 8.44 2.48 -13.91
C TYR A 157 9.92 2.13 -13.75
N GLU A 158 10.55 2.82 -12.80
CA GLU A 158 11.87 2.50 -12.27
C GLU A 158 11.75 2.17 -10.79
N THR A 159 12.74 1.46 -10.24
CA THR A 159 12.74 1.12 -8.82
C THR A 159 14.15 0.98 -8.26
N PHE A 160 14.30 1.18 -6.96
CA PHE A 160 15.48 0.81 -6.20
C PHE A 160 15.09 0.33 -4.80
N ASP A 161 15.85 -0.63 -4.26
CA ASP A 161 15.72 -1.06 -2.87
C ASP A 161 16.36 -0.02 -1.94
N VAL A 162 15.56 0.53 -1.03
CA VAL A 162 15.95 1.59 -0.10
C VAL A 162 16.92 1.13 0.99
N TYR A 163 17.11 -0.18 1.20
CA TYR A 163 17.86 -0.74 2.34
C TYR A 163 19.23 -0.08 2.55
N ASN A 164 20.03 0.08 1.49
CA ASN A 164 21.37 0.67 1.56
C ASN A 164 21.40 2.21 1.45
N TYR A 165 20.25 2.83 1.24
CA TYR A 165 20.11 4.26 0.94
C TYR A 165 19.26 5.03 1.97
N ARG A 166 18.99 4.44 3.14
CA ARG A 166 18.34 5.15 4.26
C ARG A 166 19.16 6.36 4.74
N GLY A 167 18.49 7.32 5.37
CA GLY A 167 19.06 8.54 5.93
C GLY A 167 19.58 9.50 4.85
N ASP A 168 20.75 10.09 5.09
CA ASP A 168 21.39 11.06 4.18
C ASP A 168 21.65 10.52 2.77
N LYS A 169 21.87 9.20 2.66
CA LYS A 169 22.16 8.54 1.38
C LYS A 169 20.97 8.59 0.43
N LEU A 170 19.75 8.80 0.92
CA LEU A 170 18.53 8.80 0.13
C LEU A 170 18.54 9.91 -0.91
N LYS A 171 19.09 11.08 -0.54
CA LYS A 171 19.11 12.27 -1.40
C LYS A 171 19.83 12.00 -2.71
N ALA A 172 21.08 11.54 -2.63
CA ALA A 172 21.88 11.23 -3.81
C ALA A 172 21.25 10.12 -4.66
N LYS A 173 20.65 9.11 -4.00
CA LYS A 173 20.00 8.02 -4.72
C LYS A 173 18.75 8.47 -5.48
N LEU A 174 17.89 9.28 -4.87
CA LEU A 174 16.72 9.83 -5.56
C LEU A 174 17.12 10.77 -6.70
N GLU A 175 18.13 11.62 -6.46
CA GLU A 175 18.61 12.57 -7.47
C GLU A 175 19.18 11.90 -8.72
N GLU A 176 19.78 10.71 -8.59
CA GLU A 176 20.21 9.85 -9.72
C GLU A 176 19.06 9.54 -10.69
N TYR A 177 17.86 9.27 -10.18
CA TYR A 177 16.68 8.98 -10.99
C TYR A 177 16.02 10.26 -11.49
N LEU A 178 15.83 11.24 -10.61
CA LEU A 178 15.10 12.46 -10.91
C LEU A 178 15.83 13.35 -11.93
N ALA A 179 17.17 13.37 -11.91
CA ALA A 179 17.97 14.13 -12.86
C ALA A 179 17.85 13.65 -14.32
N LYS A 180 17.33 12.43 -14.56
CA LYS A 180 17.01 11.94 -15.91
C LYS A 180 15.87 12.72 -16.57
N GLY A 181 15.02 13.36 -15.76
CA GLY A 181 13.93 14.23 -16.22
C GLY A 181 12.67 13.51 -16.73
N ASN A 182 12.60 12.17 -16.64
CA ASN A 182 11.45 11.35 -17.07
C ASN A 182 10.53 10.89 -15.93
N ILE A 183 10.89 11.16 -14.67
CA ILE A 183 10.09 10.74 -13.53
C ILE A 183 8.90 11.69 -13.36
N SER A 184 7.70 11.12 -13.32
CA SER A 184 6.43 11.82 -13.13
C SER A 184 5.97 11.79 -11.68
N THR A 185 6.18 10.64 -11.04
CA THR A 185 5.67 10.33 -9.71
C THR A 185 6.70 9.53 -8.91
N ILE A 186 6.68 9.64 -7.59
CA ILE A 186 7.39 8.75 -6.67
C ILE A 186 6.35 8.05 -5.80
N LEU A 187 6.50 6.74 -5.59
CA LEU A 187 5.64 5.97 -4.71
C LEU A 187 6.42 5.25 -3.62
N TYR A 188 5.91 5.31 -2.40
CA TYR A 188 6.32 4.49 -1.26
C TYR A 188 5.14 4.28 -0.31
N SER A 189 5.23 3.27 0.57
CA SER A 189 4.29 3.08 1.68
C SER A 189 4.95 3.38 3.03
N ASN A 190 4.19 3.96 3.95
CA ASN A 190 4.69 4.34 5.28
C ASN A 190 3.59 4.21 6.36
N PRO A 191 3.66 3.27 7.31
CA PRO A 191 4.59 2.14 7.39
C PRO A 191 4.61 1.27 6.13
N ASN A 192 5.76 0.67 5.83
CA ASN A 192 5.98 -0.04 4.58
C ASN A 192 5.47 -1.50 4.60
N ASN A 193 4.87 -1.93 3.50
CA ASN A 193 4.78 -3.35 3.14
C ASN A 193 5.77 -3.64 2.00
N PRO A 194 6.68 -4.62 2.16
CA PRO A 194 6.69 -5.69 3.17
C PRO A 194 7.60 -5.48 4.38
N SER A 195 8.49 -4.48 4.36
CA SER A 195 9.61 -4.42 5.31
C SER A 195 9.26 -3.86 6.69
N TRP A 196 8.07 -3.28 6.84
CA TRP A 196 7.61 -2.58 8.04
C TRP A 196 8.48 -1.38 8.48
N ILE A 197 9.42 -0.95 7.63
CA ILE A 197 10.16 0.28 7.90
C ILE A 197 9.19 1.47 7.88
N CYS A 198 9.49 2.46 8.73
CA CYS A 198 8.87 3.77 8.64
C CYS A 198 9.91 4.76 8.13
N PHE A 199 9.53 5.67 7.23
CA PHE A 199 10.41 6.76 6.83
C PHE A 199 10.53 7.76 7.98
N THR A 200 11.75 8.24 8.20
CA THR A 200 12.04 9.29 9.17
C THR A 200 11.65 10.65 8.61
N ASP A 201 11.40 11.63 9.48
CA ASP A 201 11.05 12.99 9.05
C ASP A 201 12.14 13.58 8.14
N LYS A 202 13.41 13.25 8.38
CA LYS A 202 14.54 13.64 7.51
C LYS A 202 14.44 13.05 6.10
N GLU A 203 14.07 11.78 5.98
CA GLU A 203 13.92 11.14 4.67
C GLU A 203 12.69 11.66 3.92
N LEU A 204 11.59 11.90 4.64
CA LEU A 204 10.38 12.52 4.09
C LEU A 204 10.67 13.95 3.60
N GLN A 205 11.43 14.74 4.38
CA GLN A 205 11.92 16.05 3.95
C GLN A 205 12.75 15.96 2.67
N ILE A 206 13.71 15.03 2.59
CA ILE A 206 14.51 14.80 1.38
C ILE A 206 13.61 14.48 0.17
N ILE A 207 12.61 13.61 0.36
CA ILE A 207 11.66 13.24 -0.70
C ILE A 207 10.86 14.48 -1.15
N GLY A 208 10.31 15.26 -0.22
CA GLY A 208 9.50 16.45 -0.52
C GLY A 208 10.30 17.58 -1.19
N GLU A 209 11.52 17.84 -0.72
CA GLU A 209 12.43 18.82 -1.32
C GLU A 209 12.77 18.46 -2.77
N LEU A 210 13.10 17.19 -3.01
CA LEU A 210 13.43 16.71 -4.36
C LEU A 210 12.19 16.66 -5.26
N ALA A 211 11.02 16.26 -4.73
CA ALA A 211 9.76 16.31 -5.46
C ALA A 211 9.44 17.72 -5.96
N THR A 212 9.62 18.72 -5.10
CA THR A 212 9.45 20.13 -5.44
C THR A 212 10.47 20.59 -6.48
N LYS A 213 11.76 20.27 -6.27
CA LYS A 213 12.85 20.65 -7.19
C LYS A 213 12.65 20.13 -8.61
N TYR A 214 12.17 18.89 -8.74
CA TYR A 214 12.04 18.22 -10.04
C TYR A 214 10.61 18.24 -10.60
N ASP A 215 9.66 18.86 -9.92
CA ASP A 215 8.23 18.86 -10.24
C ASP A 215 7.69 17.43 -10.44
N VAL A 216 7.69 16.67 -9.36
CA VAL A 216 7.26 15.26 -9.32
C VAL A 216 6.18 15.10 -8.26
N ILE A 217 5.14 14.33 -8.56
CA ILE A 217 4.04 14.08 -7.61
C ILE A 217 4.44 12.94 -6.66
N ILE A 218 4.28 13.14 -5.37
CA ILE A 218 4.43 12.06 -4.38
C ILE A 218 3.11 11.32 -4.20
N MET A 219 3.16 9.99 -4.30
CA MET A 219 2.10 9.07 -3.96
C MET A 219 2.48 8.35 -2.67
N GLU A 220 2.05 8.91 -1.54
CA GLU A 220 2.28 8.34 -0.22
C GLU A 220 1.17 7.34 0.12
N ASP A 221 1.50 6.04 0.12
CA ASP A 221 0.57 4.97 0.46
C ASP A 221 0.54 4.77 1.99
N LEU A 222 -0.51 5.30 2.62
CA LEU A 222 -0.75 5.21 4.05
C LEU A 222 -1.69 4.05 4.43
N ALA A 223 -1.65 2.92 3.73
CA ALA A 223 -2.49 1.75 4.04
C ALA A 223 -2.39 1.27 5.50
N TYR A 224 -1.23 1.47 6.13
CA TYR A 224 -0.96 1.11 7.54
C TYR A 224 -0.98 2.34 8.45
N PHE A 225 -1.84 3.31 8.16
CA PHE A 225 -1.97 4.58 8.87
C PHE A 225 -1.94 4.41 10.40
N ALA A 226 -1.08 5.17 11.09
CA ALA A 226 -0.95 5.17 12.54
C ALA A 226 -0.56 3.81 13.18
N MET A 227 0.02 2.88 12.41
CA MET A 227 0.47 1.57 12.92
C MET A 227 1.96 1.52 13.32
N ASP A 228 2.64 2.66 13.38
CA ASP A 228 3.94 2.74 14.07
C ASP A 228 3.74 2.83 15.59
N PHE A 229 3.61 1.67 16.22
CA PHE A 229 3.33 1.57 17.66
C PHE A 229 4.49 1.98 18.58
N ARG A 230 5.62 2.46 18.03
CA ARG A 230 6.68 3.11 18.83
C ARG A 230 6.24 4.50 19.30
N LYS A 231 5.21 5.08 18.68
CA LYS A 231 4.59 6.36 19.01
C LYS A 231 3.10 6.15 19.30
N ASP A 232 2.51 6.92 20.21
CA ASP A 232 1.06 6.96 20.37
C ASP A 232 0.46 7.93 19.35
N LEU A 233 0.00 7.38 18.21
CA LEU A 233 -0.65 8.12 17.12
C LEU A 233 -2.18 8.04 17.19
N SER A 234 -2.73 7.54 18.30
CA SER A 234 -4.17 7.27 18.44
C SER A 234 -5.00 8.48 18.84
N LYS A 235 -4.37 9.60 19.18
CA LYS A 235 -5.03 10.78 19.76
C LYS A 235 -5.33 11.84 18.69
N PRO A 236 -6.60 12.07 18.33
CA PRO A 236 -6.93 13.10 17.33
C PRO A 236 -6.58 14.49 17.84
N GLY A 237 -5.92 15.29 17.01
CA GLY A 237 -5.54 16.68 17.27
C GLY A 237 -4.37 16.85 18.24
N VAL A 238 -3.69 15.76 18.62
CA VAL A 238 -2.60 15.79 19.61
C VAL A 238 -1.36 15.13 19.02
N ALA A 239 -0.22 15.80 19.12
CA ALA A 239 1.07 15.25 18.70
C ALA A 239 1.50 14.04 19.59
N PRO A 240 2.26 13.08 19.05
CA PRO A 240 2.82 13.04 17.70
C PRO A 240 1.77 12.71 16.62
N PHE A 241 1.96 13.28 15.43
CA PHE A 241 1.12 13.02 14.25
C PHE A 241 1.76 11.94 13.36
N GLN A 242 0.96 11.33 12.48
CA GLN A 242 1.46 10.45 11.43
C GLN A 242 2.45 11.23 10.54
N SER A 243 3.70 10.76 10.48
CA SER A 243 4.72 11.35 9.62
C SER A 243 4.31 11.22 8.16
N SER A 244 4.41 12.33 7.42
CA SER A 244 4.08 12.47 6.01
C SER A 244 5.08 13.40 5.34
N VAL A 245 5.29 13.24 4.02
CA VAL A 245 6.05 14.18 3.19
C VAL A 245 5.42 15.58 3.11
N ALA A 246 4.12 15.70 3.46
CA ALA A 246 3.40 16.97 3.42
C ALA A 246 3.58 17.82 4.70
N ASN A 247 4.31 17.32 5.70
CA ASN A 247 4.64 18.04 6.93
C ASN A 247 5.82 19.00 6.77
#